data_AF-A0A2A4ITL1-F1
#
_entry.id   AF-A0A2A4ITL1-F1
#
_cell.length_a   1.000
_cell.length_b   1.000
_cell.length_c   1.000
_cell.angle_alpha   90.00
_cell.angle_beta   90.00
_cell.angle_gamma   90.00
#
_symmetry.space_group_name_H-M   'P 1'
#
loop_
_entity.id
_entity.type
_entity.pdbx_description
1 polymer ?
#
loop_
_entity_poly.entity_id
_entity_poly.type
_entity_poly.pdbx_seq_one_letter_code
_entity_poly.pdbx_strand_id
1 'polypeptide(L)'
;MKTLIVFSVVMMTCLAQRSPYAGRLPIGFPYVPPATAPPSPSSDLSNRFGDSEAGTTTTIRLPLEALGDAELVQRLSRLPIDQQPFWLINWRALEENRNNPQTYQQRENSFIDNVSNSLLVS
;
A
#
# COMPACT_ATOMS: atom_id res chain seq x y z
N MET A 1 34.42 38.28 19.93
CA MET A 1 33.44 37.46 20.68
C MET A 1 32.00 37.80 20.33
N LYS A 2 31.55 39.07 20.42
CA LYS A 2 30.19 39.49 20.02
C LYS A 2 29.81 39.12 18.57
N THR A 3 30.74 39.27 17.63
CA THR A 3 30.55 38.86 16.23
C THR A 3 30.38 37.35 16.03
N LEU A 4 31.08 36.54 16.82
CA LEU A 4 30.95 35.07 16.79
C LEU A 4 29.59 34.63 17.34
N ILE A 5 29.09 35.32 18.37
CA ILE A 5 27.75 35.04 18.93
C ILE A 5 26.67 35.34 17.89
N VAL A 6 26.76 36.48 17.19
CA VAL A 6 25.80 36.81 16.12
C VAL A 6 25.85 35.77 15.00
N PHE A 7 27.04 35.34 14.58
CA PHE A 7 27.18 34.34 13.51
C PHE A 7 26.61 32.97 13.91
N SER A 8 26.81 32.56 15.17
CA SER A 8 26.27 31.32 15.73
C SER A 8 24.73 31.34 15.78
N VAL A 9 24.13 32.46 16.19
CA VAL A 9 22.66 32.60 16.25
C VAL A 9 22.03 32.54 14.86
N VAL A 10 22.67 33.16 13.85
CA VAL A 10 22.19 33.12 12.46
C VAL A 10 22.28 31.71 11.86
N MET A 11 23.36 30.96 12.12
CA MET A 11 23.46 29.58 11.65
C MET A 11 22.42 28.65 12.27
N MET A 12 22.11 28.84 13.56
CA MET A 12 21.13 28.00 14.27
C MET A 12 19.70 28.23 13.76
N THR A 13 19.34 29.45 13.37
CA THR A 13 18.02 29.74 12.79
C THR A 13 17.89 29.18 11.36
N CYS A 14 18.97 29.11 10.59
CA CYS A 14 18.96 28.46 9.27
C CYS A 14 18.71 26.96 9.34
N LEU A 15 19.20 26.27 10.39
CA LEU A 15 18.94 24.85 10.60
C LEU A 15 17.51 24.56 11.09
N ALA A 16 16.83 25.56 11.67
CA ALA A 16 15.48 25.43 12.20
C ALA A 16 14.36 25.68 11.17
N GLN A 17 14.68 26.13 9.95
CA GLN A 17 13.68 26.53 8.95
C GLN A 17 12.87 25.35 8.34
N ARG A 18 13.37 24.11 8.41
CA ARG A 18 12.64 22.93 7.90
C ARG A 18 12.64 21.83 8.94
N SER A 19 11.45 21.48 9.44
CA SER A 19 11.30 20.36 10.38
C SER A 19 11.82 19.07 9.73
N PRO A 20 12.49 18.18 10.50
CA PRO A 20 13.00 16.92 9.98
C PRO A 20 11.89 15.96 9.51
N TYR A 21 10.64 16.24 9.87
CA TYR A 21 9.45 15.50 9.44
C TYR A 21 8.95 15.90 8.05
N ALA A 22 9.36 17.06 7.52
CA ALA A 22 9.03 17.44 6.15
C ALA A 22 9.92 16.65 5.18
N GLY A 23 9.33 15.69 4.47
CA GLY A 23 10.02 14.90 3.44
C GLY A 23 10.83 15.78 2.49
N ARG A 24 12.00 15.29 2.05
CA ARG A 24 12.92 16.06 1.18
C ARG A 24 12.50 16.09 -0.28
N LEU A 25 11.43 15.38 -0.62
CA LEU A 25 10.90 15.32 -1.97
C LEU A 25 10.24 16.66 -2.35
N PRO A 26 10.19 17.00 -3.66
CA PRO A 26 9.45 18.15 -4.15
C PRO A 26 8.01 18.14 -3.61
N ILE A 27 7.49 19.29 -3.21
CA ILE A 27 6.09 19.45 -2.81
C ILE A 27 5.25 19.25 -4.07
N GLY A 28 4.66 18.08 -4.20
CA GLY A 28 3.86 17.66 -5.35
C GLY A 28 2.89 16.58 -4.93
N PHE A 29 2.49 15.73 -5.88
CA PHE A 29 1.60 14.62 -5.60
C PHE A 29 2.24 13.65 -4.58
N PRO A 30 1.42 13.01 -3.72
CA PRO A 30 1.90 11.94 -2.87
C PRO A 30 2.61 10.90 -3.73
N TYR A 31 3.74 10.40 -3.25
CA TYR A 31 4.43 9.28 -3.88
C TYR A 31 3.45 8.11 -3.97
N VAL A 32 3.08 7.75 -5.21
CA VAL A 32 2.32 6.54 -5.48
C VAL A 32 3.36 5.42 -5.54
N PRO A 33 3.35 4.45 -4.61
CA PRO A 33 4.24 3.32 -4.69
C PRO A 33 4.02 2.62 -6.04
N PRO A 34 5.09 2.23 -6.77
CA PRO A 34 4.93 1.40 -7.95
C PRO A 34 4.13 0.17 -7.53
N ALA A 35 2.95 -0.05 -8.11
CA ALA A 35 2.12 -1.17 -7.73
C ALA A 35 2.91 -2.48 -7.81
N THR A 36 2.47 -3.50 -7.06
CA THR A 36 2.91 -4.89 -7.07
C THR A 36 2.97 -5.56 -8.47
N ALA A 37 2.55 -4.82 -9.52
CA ALA A 37 2.59 -5.21 -10.92
C ALA A 37 3.66 -4.39 -11.65
N PRO A 38 4.42 -4.99 -12.59
CA PRO A 38 5.43 -4.29 -13.38
C PRO A 38 4.82 -3.09 -14.10
N PRO A 39 5.62 -2.04 -14.38
CA PRO A 39 5.14 -0.85 -15.07
C PRO A 39 4.63 -1.23 -16.45
N SER A 40 3.30 -1.29 -16.61
CA SER A 40 2.67 -1.43 -17.91
C SER A 40 2.81 -0.10 -18.65
N PRO A 41 3.36 -0.06 -19.88
CA PRO A 41 3.60 1.18 -20.63
C PRO A 41 2.32 1.90 -21.12
N SER A 42 1.14 1.54 -20.62
CA SER A 42 -0.16 2.13 -20.99
C SER A 42 -1.04 2.43 -19.76
N SER A 43 -0.45 3.08 -18.77
CA SER A 43 -1.13 3.43 -17.51
C SER A 43 -1.91 4.74 -17.62
N ASP A 44 -3.09 4.74 -18.25
CA ASP A 44 -4.04 5.85 -18.04
C ASP A 44 -5.53 5.49 -18.14
N LEU A 45 -5.91 4.34 -18.71
CA LEU A 45 -7.33 3.95 -18.83
C LEU A 45 -7.65 2.51 -18.40
N SER A 46 -6.63 1.64 -18.31
CA SER A 46 -6.83 0.21 -18.00
C SER A 46 -7.16 -0.05 -16.52
N ASN A 47 -6.72 0.79 -15.59
CA ASN A 47 -6.97 0.63 -14.15
C ASN A 47 -8.41 0.97 -13.70
N ARG A 48 -9.26 1.52 -14.58
CA ARG A 48 -10.59 2.02 -14.19
C ARG A 48 -11.70 0.97 -14.29
N PHE A 49 -11.50 -0.07 -15.10
CA PHE A 49 -12.54 -1.07 -15.38
C PHE A 49 -12.45 -2.32 -14.50
N GLY A 50 -11.53 -2.38 -13.53
CA GLY A 50 -11.34 -3.60 -12.75
C GLY A 50 -10.90 -4.80 -13.61
N ASP A 51 -10.53 -4.56 -14.87
CA ASP A 51 -10.13 -5.54 -15.87
C ASP A 51 -8.67 -5.98 -15.71
N SER A 52 -8.15 -5.85 -14.49
CA SER A 52 -7.04 -6.68 -14.03
C SER A 52 -7.68 -7.96 -13.52
N GLU A 53 -8.13 -8.80 -14.47
CA GLU A 53 -8.68 -10.12 -14.22
C GLU A 53 -8.02 -10.75 -12.99
N ALA A 54 -8.85 -11.08 -12.01
CA ALA A 54 -8.50 -11.96 -10.89
C ALA A 54 -8.26 -13.41 -11.38
N GLY A 55 -7.60 -13.59 -12.53
CA GLY A 55 -7.48 -14.87 -13.24
C GLY A 55 -6.38 -14.98 -14.30
N THR A 56 -5.96 -13.91 -14.99
CA THR A 56 -5.03 -14.08 -16.15
C THR A 56 -3.97 -12.98 -16.33
N THR A 57 -3.37 -12.48 -15.25
CA THR A 57 -2.00 -11.95 -15.37
C THR A 57 -1.05 -13.06 -14.94
N THR A 58 -0.35 -13.68 -15.88
CA THR A 58 0.81 -14.57 -15.67
C THR A 58 2.02 -13.81 -15.10
N THR A 59 1.76 -12.77 -14.31
CA THR A 59 2.73 -11.89 -13.71
C THR A 59 2.82 -12.31 -12.26
N ILE A 60 3.94 -12.95 -11.90
CA ILE A 60 4.24 -13.32 -10.54
C ILE A 60 4.05 -12.07 -9.69
N ARG A 61 3.06 -12.06 -8.79
CA ARG A 61 2.86 -10.94 -7.86
C ARG A 61 4.00 -11.03 -6.85
N LEU A 62 4.89 -10.05 -6.85
CA LEU A 62 5.99 -9.97 -5.89
C LEU A 62 5.64 -8.96 -4.81
N PRO A 63 6.09 -9.14 -3.56
CA PRO A 63 6.00 -8.11 -2.52
C PRO A 63 6.41 -6.72 -3.04
N LEU A 64 5.64 -5.68 -2.67
CA LEU A 64 5.93 -4.29 -3.04
C LEU A 64 7.36 -3.88 -2.64
N GLU A 65 7.76 -4.27 -1.44
CA GLU A 65 9.09 -4.02 -0.87
C GLU A 65 10.23 -4.70 -1.63
N ALA A 66 9.93 -5.73 -2.44
CA ALA A 66 10.93 -6.37 -3.28
C ALA A 66 11.21 -5.58 -4.57
N LEU A 67 10.43 -4.53 -4.87
CA LEU A 67 10.61 -3.68 -6.05
C LEU A 67 10.75 -4.45 -7.38
N GLY A 68 10.13 -5.64 -7.48
CA GLY A 68 10.24 -6.53 -8.64
C GLY A 68 11.41 -7.51 -8.61
N ASP A 69 12.22 -7.56 -7.55
CA ASP A 69 13.33 -8.51 -7.39
C ASP A 69 12.85 -9.88 -6.88
N ALA A 70 12.73 -10.83 -7.81
CA ALA A 70 12.34 -12.20 -7.52
C ALA A 70 13.43 -12.99 -6.77
N GLU A 71 14.70 -12.68 -7.00
CA GLU A 71 15.81 -13.39 -6.38
C GLU A 71 15.88 -13.07 -4.89
N LEU A 72 15.65 -11.81 -4.53
CA LEU A 72 15.55 -11.37 -3.13
C LEU A 72 14.45 -12.14 -2.39
N VAL A 73 13.25 -12.22 -2.96
CA VAL A 73 12.12 -12.94 -2.36
C VAL A 73 12.44 -14.42 -2.21
N GLN A 74 13.08 -15.04 -3.21
CA GLN A 74 13.50 -16.43 -3.15
C GLN A 74 14.59 -16.67 -2.09
N ARG A 75 15.52 -15.75 -1.94
CA ARG A 75 16.58 -15.84 -0.93
C ARG A 75 16.01 -15.70 0.48
N LEU A 76 15.13 -14.73 0.68
CA LEU A 76 14.48 -14.50 1.97
C LEU A 76 13.54 -15.64 2.35
N SER A 77 12.85 -16.26 1.39
CA SER A 77 11.95 -17.39 1.68
C SER A 77 12.67 -18.67 2.11
N ARG A 78 13.97 -18.80 1.83
CA ARG A 78 14.82 -19.91 2.31
C ARG A 78 15.25 -19.75 3.78
N LEU A 79 15.16 -18.55 4.34
CA LEU A 79 15.48 -18.31 5.74
C LEU A 79 14.40 -18.92 6.65
N PRO A 80 14.73 -19.31 7.89
CA PRO A 80 13.73 -19.70 8.87
C PRO A 80 12.79 -18.52 9.20
N ILE A 81 11.56 -18.83 9.62
CA ILE A 81 10.46 -17.85 9.70
C ILE A 81 10.76 -16.66 10.63
N ASP A 82 11.54 -16.90 11.69
CA ASP A 82 12.01 -15.92 12.66
C ASP A 82 13.02 -14.92 12.08
N GLN A 83 13.69 -15.30 10.99
CA GLN A 83 14.66 -14.47 10.27
C GLN A 83 14.06 -13.83 9.01
N GLN A 84 12.82 -14.16 8.65
CA GLN A 84 12.13 -13.52 7.53
C GLN A 84 11.64 -12.12 7.94
N PRO A 85 11.74 -11.13 7.05
CA PRO A 85 11.22 -9.80 7.34
C PRO A 85 9.69 -9.82 7.43
N PHE A 86 9.13 -9.04 8.35
CA PHE A 86 7.69 -8.99 8.61
C PHE A 86 6.86 -8.69 7.36
N TRP A 87 7.40 -7.86 6.44
CA TRP A 87 6.70 -7.52 5.20
C TRP A 87 6.50 -8.74 4.30
N LEU A 88 7.44 -9.69 4.29
CA LEU A 88 7.34 -10.91 3.47
C LEU A 88 6.30 -11.87 4.04
N ILE A 89 6.26 -11.98 5.36
CA ILE A 89 5.30 -12.79 6.10
C ILE A 89 3.87 -12.25 5.89
N ASN A 90 3.68 -10.94 6.12
CA ASN A 90 2.39 -10.29 5.91
C ASN A 90 1.94 -10.36 4.45
N TRP A 91 2.86 -10.18 3.51
CA TRP A 91 2.55 -10.33 2.09
C TRP A 91 2.05 -11.74 1.77
N ARG A 92 2.70 -12.79 2.29
CA ARG A 92 2.26 -14.18 2.10
C ARG A 92 0.85 -14.41 2.66
N ALA A 93 0.58 -13.93 3.87
CA ALA A 93 -0.74 -14.05 4.50
C ALA A 93 -1.84 -13.32 3.70
N LEU A 94 -1.53 -12.14 3.18
CA LEU A 94 -2.44 -11.39 2.31
C LEU A 94 -2.67 -12.11 0.98
N GLU A 95 -1.64 -12.71 0.39
CA GLU A 95 -1.77 -13.47 -0.85
C GLU A 95 -2.63 -14.73 -0.66
N GLU A 96 -2.47 -15.43 0.47
CA GLU A 96 -3.33 -16.54 0.85
C GLU A 96 -4.79 -16.11 1.02
N ASN A 97 -5.05 -15.00 1.72
CA ASN A 97 -6.40 -14.44 1.87
C ASN A 97 -6.98 -13.92 0.54
N ARG A 98 -6.15 -13.47 -0.41
CA ARG A 98 -6.62 -13.09 -1.75
C ARG A 98 -7.07 -14.31 -2.55
N ASN A 99 -6.36 -15.42 -2.43
CA ASN A 99 -6.70 -16.68 -3.08
C ASN A 99 -7.92 -17.35 -2.42
N ASN A 100 -8.06 -17.20 -1.10
CA ASN A 100 -9.15 -17.76 -0.30
C ASN A 100 -9.74 -16.70 0.63
N PRO A 101 -10.57 -15.77 0.12
CA PRO A 101 -11.11 -14.69 0.93
C PRO A 101 -12.06 -15.23 2.00
N GLN A 102 -11.86 -14.79 3.24
CA GLN A 102 -12.81 -15.09 4.31
C GLN A 102 -14.16 -14.43 4.00
N THR A 103 -15.15 -15.25 3.70
CA THR A 103 -16.53 -14.83 3.51
C THR A 103 -17.24 -14.85 4.86
N TYR A 104 -17.62 -13.67 5.34
CA TYR A 104 -18.47 -13.54 6.51
C TYR A 104 -19.93 -13.50 6.05
N GLN A 105 -20.81 -14.19 6.79
CA GLN A 105 -22.24 -14.04 6.57
C GLN A 105 -22.59 -12.57 6.80
N GLN A 106 -23.09 -11.91 5.75
CA GLN A 106 -23.56 -10.54 5.88
C GLN A 106 -24.76 -10.54 6.82
N ARG A 107 -24.73 -9.69 7.84
CA ARG A 107 -25.88 -9.51 8.72
C ARG A 107 -27.06 -9.05 7.86
N GLU A 108 -28.18 -9.75 7.99
CA GLU A 108 -29.40 -9.41 7.27
C GLU A 108 -29.82 -7.96 7.55
N ASN A 109 -30.26 -7.27 6.51
CA ASN A 109 -30.65 -5.88 6.60
C ASN A 109 -32.08 -5.77 7.16
N SER A 110 -32.20 -5.26 8.39
CA SER A 110 -33.47 -5.06 9.09
C SER A 110 -34.45 -4.09 8.40
N PHE A 111 -33.99 -3.29 7.43
CA PHE A 111 -34.84 -2.37 6.69
C PHE A 111 -35.60 -3.04 5.54
N ILE A 112 -35.21 -4.24 5.11
CA ILE A 112 -35.85 -4.95 3.99
C ILE A 112 -37.17 -5.60 4.44
N ASP A 113 -37.25 -6.07 5.68
CA ASP A 113 -38.44 -6.78 6.23
C ASP A 113 -39.71 -5.91 6.23
N ASN A 114 -39.57 -4.60 6.41
CA ASN A 114 -40.71 -3.67 6.43
C ASN A 114 -41.27 -3.40 5.03
N VAL A 115 -40.44 -3.45 3.99
CA VAL A 115 -40.88 -3.21 2.60
C VAL A 115 -41.69 -4.41 2.09
N SER A 116 -41.24 -5.63 2.39
CA SER A 116 -41.92 -6.88 2.02
C SER A 116 -43.35 -6.95 2.58
N ASN A 117 -43.54 -6.56 3.84
CA ASN A 117 -44.85 -6.56 4.48
C ASN A 117 -45.78 -5.46 3.95
N SER A 118 -45.24 -4.33 3.48
CA SER A 118 -46.05 -3.24 2.91
C SER A 118 -46.62 -3.57 1.52
N LEU A 119 -45.97 -4.46 0.76
CA LEU A 119 -46.39 -4.88 -0.59
C LEU A 119 -47.38 -6.06 -0.60
N LEU A 120 -47.57 -6.74 0.53
CA LEU A 120 -48.54 -7.83 0.67
C LEU A 120 -49.90 -7.36 1.24
N VAL A 121 -50.02 -6.07 1.56
CA VAL A 121 -51.21 -5.47 2.19
C VAL A 121 -51.92 -4.46 1.27
N SER A 122 -51.53 -4.34 -0.01
CA SER A 122 -52.23 -3.53 -1.02
C SER A 122 -53.03 -4.37 -2.01
#